data_AF-A0A433UTH9-F1
#
_entry.id   AF-A0A433UTH9-F1
#
_cell.length_a   1.000
_cell.length_b   1.000
_cell.length_c   1.000
_cell.angle_alpha   90.00
_cell.angle_beta   90.00
_cell.angle_gamma   90.00
#
_symmetry.space_group_name_H-M   'P 1'
#
loop_
_entity.id
_entity.type
_entity.pdbx_description
1 polymer ?
#
loop_
_entity_poly.entity_id
_entity_poly.type
_entity_poly.pdbx_seq_one_letter_code
_entity_poly.pdbx_strand_id
1 'polypeptide(L)'
;MAEHPHGVWIWNLSKIGSDYLDKLVKQQARRVYLKVFDGKRDQVLNPTFWDWQCSSQILQDFQSRGMQVYGWGYHYGTNDVDQQVAKVKQAIDCGLDGYVIDLEKEVENRSTHPDVEELLQKLRSLVAPGTFGYTSFGNPALHPDVPWKILDKYCDLAFPQIYFEKWTTKRTEEEVKDCFDAHRKLGLTKLILPIWGSEDETSTKYNLKLASVEELQNYLNNAPGSSIWRVPENAERAETWKLKYSGFELPILERILRNGIQGDDVKALQKALNARGFNAGTADGDFGDKTEVAVRAFQTTARITVDGEVAQQTWTALGGEFEDQGNDDPNDDNSSAQLVKYGDLLGTEKSNIENGFYFPPTFGNRFANLAISSNPKRWQGEPGQRARYLQDADMPIVANSNNRSAEQIRQVIDYLNVADNSNKRYARTPTETYCNIFVRDVMRCLRAPLPHWVGTREQGANEMHDWLSKPANNWLKVTADEASNKASQGIPALVCWKNPSGIGHIAVVRPERGTPNNPRIAQAGSKNFKNGLVTDGFGTRSVSYFTYKG
;
A
#
# COMPACT_ATOMS: atom_id res chain seq x y z
N MET A 1 4.49 3.75 -7.41
CA MET A 1 4.65 3.77 -5.93
C MET A 1 5.90 4.58 -5.61
N ALA A 2 6.00 5.21 -4.43
CA ALA A 2 7.13 6.08 -4.11
C ALA A 2 8.41 5.26 -3.91
N GLU A 3 9.43 5.46 -4.75
CA GLU A 3 10.78 4.97 -4.49
C GLU A 3 11.28 5.55 -3.15
N HIS A 4 11.95 4.73 -2.34
CA HIS A 4 12.72 5.19 -1.19
C HIS A 4 14.21 5.10 -1.52
N PRO A 5 14.76 6.07 -2.28
CA PRO A 5 16.19 6.09 -2.54
C PRO A 5 16.97 6.30 -1.25
N HIS A 6 18.24 5.91 -1.26
CA HIS A 6 19.12 6.31 -0.17
C HIS A 6 19.16 7.82 -0.06
N GLY A 7 19.27 8.28 1.18
CA GLY A 7 19.32 9.71 1.45
C GLY A 7 20.50 10.11 2.30
N VAL A 8 20.66 11.41 2.43
CA VAL A 8 21.63 12.01 3.33
C VAL A 8 20.97 13.06 4.18
N TRP A 9 21.31 13.09 5.45
CA TRP A 9 20.82 14.10 6.38
C TRP A 9 21.66 15.37 6.26
N ILE A 10 21.06 16.52 6.50
CA ILE A 10 21.72 17.81 6.44
C ILE A 10 21.26 18.61 7.67
N TRP A 11 22.20 18.81 8.60
CA TRP A 11 21.96 19.59 9.81
C TRP A 11 21.98 21.10 9.54
N ASN A 12 23.02 21.58 8.85
CA ASN A 12 23.23 22.99 8.59
C ASN A 12 23.84 23.21 7.20
N LEU A 13 23.02 23.69 6.27
CA LEU A 13 23.45 23.97 4.89
C LEU A 13 24.58 25.00 4.80
N SER A 14 24.58 26.02 5.67
CA SER A 14 25.55 27.13 5.60
C SER A 14 26.99 26.72 5.89
N LYS A 15 27.17 25.53 6.49
CA LYS A 15 28.49 25.00 6.85
C LYS A 15 29.06 24.02 5.84
N ILE A 16 28.31 23.68 4.80
CA ILE A 16 28.73 22.78 3.72
C ILE A 16 29.24 23.65 2.56
N GLY A 17 30.25 23.17 1.82
CA GLY A 17 30.78 23.87 0.65
C GLY A 17 29.71 24.14 -0.41
N SER A 18 29.78 25.28 -1.10
CA SER A 18 28.75 25.74 -2.05
C SER A 18 28.53 24.80 -3.25
N ASP A 19 29.46 23.87 -3.51
CA ASP A 19 29.38 22.84 -4.55
C ASP A 19 28.64 21.57 -4.12
N TYR A 20 28.02 21.56 -2.94
CA TYR A 20 27.40 20.37 -2.36
C TYR A 20 26.28 19.77 -3.22
N LEU A 21 25.44 20.59 -3.86
CA LEU A 21 24.37 20.10 -4.73
C LEU A 21 24.96 19.30 -5.91
N ASP A 22 26.03 19.81 -6.51
CA ASP A 22 26.71 19.16 -7.62
C ASP A 22 27.38 17.85 -7.16
N LYS A 23 27.93 17.83 -5.93
CA LYS A 23 28.44 16.61 -5.31
C LYS A 23 27.34 15.57 -5.06
N LEU A 24 26.18 15.98 -4.55
CA LEU A 24 25.05 15.08 -4.31
C LEU A 24 24.55 14.46 -5.62
N VAL A 25 24.42 15.26 -6.68
CA VAL A 25 24.06 14.77 -8.01
C VAL A 25 25.12 13.80 -8.54
N LYS A 26 26.41 14.13 -8.40
CA LYS A 26 27.52 13.26 -8.81
C LYS A 26 27.50 11.91 -8.09
N GLN A 27 27.13 11.90 -6.81
CA GLN A 27 26.99 10.69 -6.00
C GLN A 27 25.62 10.00 -6.15
N GLN A 28 24.79 10.51 -7.06
CA GLN A 28 23.49 9.95 -7.42
C GLN A 28 22.52 9.91 -6.22
N ALA A 29 22.64 10.86 -5.30
CA ALA A 29 21.67 11.05 -4.24
C ALA A 29 20.33 11.55 -4.83
N ARG A 30 19.24 10.86 -4.50
CA ARG A 30 17.88 11.24 -4.91
C ARG A 30 17.01 11.72 -3.75
N ARG A 31 17.54 11.74 -2.51
CA ARG A 31 16.84 12.30 -1.34
C ARG A 31 17.79 12.98 -0.36
N VAL A 32 17.33 14.08 0.20
CA VAL A 32 17.96 14.76 1.34
C VAL A 32 16.96 14.96 2.48
N TYR A 33 17.46 14.92 3.71
CA TYR A 33 16.71 15.25 4.91
C TYR A 33 17.29 16.53 5.51
N LEU A 34 16.63 17.65 5.25
CA LEU A 34 17.07 18.98 5.66
C LEU A 34 16.49 19.34 7.03
N LYS A 35 17.32 19.80 7.97
CA LYS A 35 16.79 20.30 9.24
C LYS A 35 16.02 21.58 8.97
N VAL A 36 14.76 21.65 9.38
CA VAL A 36 13.90 22.82 9.12
C VAL A 36 13.26 23.37 10.38
N PHE A 37 13.33 22.61 11.48
CA PHE A 37 12.61 22.90 12.69
C PHE A 37 13.43 22.52 13.94
N ASP A 38 13.23 23.28 15.01
CA ASP A 38 13.65 22.89 16.36
C ASP A 38 12.58 23.32 17.37
N GLY A 39 12.13 22.40 18.21
CA GLY A 39 11.14 22.68 19.27
C GLY A 39 11.71 23.52 20.42
N LYS A 40 13.04 23.60 20.54
CA LYS A 40 13.73 24.45 21.51
C LYS A 40 14.67 25.40 20.78
N ARG A 41 14.83 26.59 21.36
CA ARG A 41 15.89 27.52 21.01
C ARG A 41 16.58 27.96 22.28
N ASP A 42 17.91 27.83 22.32
CA ASP A 42 18.72 28.18 23.49
C ASP A 42 18.23 27.49 24.79
N GLN A 43 17.82 26.22 24.68
CA GLN A 43 17.26 25.39 25.76
C GLN A 43 15.88 25.84 26.30
N VAL A 44 15.26 26.86 25.70
CA VAL A 44 13.91 27.32 26.04
C VAL A 44 12.90 26.79 25.03
N LEU A 45 11.69 26.44 25.49
CA LEU A 45 10.57 26.07 24.62
C LEU A 45 10.24 27.25 23.71
N ASN A 46 10.65 27.13 22.45
CA ASN A 46 10.51 28.16 21.44
C ASN A 46 10.55 27.48 20.07
N PRO A 47 9.43 26.87 19.63
CA PRO A 47 9.33 26.25 18.33
C PRO A 47 9.78 27.21 17.24
N THR A 48 10.83 26.83 16.52
CA THR A 48 11.51 27.70 15.56
C THR A 48 11.58 27.02 14.20
N PHE A 49 11.03 27.68 13.19
CA PHE A 49 11.24 27.35 11.78
C PHE A 49 12.56 27.97 11.31
N TRP A 50 13.40 27.21 10.63
CA TRP A 50 14.71 27.63 10.14
C TRP A 50 14.62 28.12 8.69
N ASP A 51 14.01 29.28 8.52
CA ASP A 51 13.80 29.97 7.23
C ASP A 51 15.08 30.22 6.42
N TRP A 52 16.21 30.41 7.09
CA TRP A 52 17.52 30.63 6.48
C TRP A 52 18.07 29.41 5.73
N GLN A 53 17.64 28.19 6.06
CA GLN A 53 18.00 26.99 5.28
C GLN A 53 16.81 26.33 4.58
N CYS A 54 15.57 26.66 4.94
CA CYS A 54 14.37 26.17 4.28
C CYS A 54 13.60 27.33 3.63
N SER A 55 13.70 27.43 2.31
CA SER A 55 12.89 28.35 1.49
C SER A 55 12.47 27.67 0.19
N SER A 56 11.40 28.16 -0.45
CA SER A 56 10.97 27.60 -1.73
C SER A 56 12.07 27.60 -2.80
N GLN A 57 12.95 28.61 -2.81
CA GLN A 57 14.08 28.64 -3.75
C GLN A 57 15.08 27.52 -3.46
N ILE A 58 15.47 27.33 -2.19
CA ILE A 58 16.40 26.26 -1.81
C ILE A 58 15.80 24.89 -2.17
N LEU A 59 14.53 24.66 -1.86
CA LEU A 59 13.86 23.38 -2.17
C LEU A 59 13.78 23.15 -3.69
N GLN A 60 13.44 24.18 -4.47
CA GLN A 60 13.42 24.11 -5.94
C GLN A 60 14.80 23.80 -6.53
N ASP A 61 15.89 24.29 -5.92
CA ASP A 61 17.26 24.00 -6.38
C ASP A 61 17.62 22.51 -6.20
N PHE A 62 17.13 21.85 -5.14
CA PHE A 62 17.25 20.40 -4.99
C PHE A 62 16.34 19.65 -5.96
N GLN A 63 15.06 20.02 -6.00
CA GLN A 63 14.02 19.31 -6.77
C GLN A 63 14.27 19.39 -8.28
N SER A 64 14.75 20.52 -8.79
CA SER A 64 15.14 20.68 -10.20
C SER A 64 16.30 19.77 -10.62
N ARG A 65 17.07 19.25 -9.65
CA ARG A 65 18.14 18.26 -9.84
C ARG A 65 17.67 16.82 -9.59
N GLY A 66 16.36 16.60 -9.45
CA GLY A 66 15.76 15.28 -9.26
C GLY A 66 15.85 14.73 -7.84
N MET A 67 16.05 15.59 -6.83
CA MET A 67 16.11 15.19 -5.43
C MET A 67 14.79 15.43 -4.70
N GLN A 68 14.35 14.46 -3.91
CA GLN A 68 13.31 14.63 -2.90
C GLN A 68 13.88 15.36 -1.69
N VAL A 69 13.14 16.32 -1.14
CA VAL A 69 13.53 17.06 0.05
C VAL A 69 12.55 16.82 1.19
N TYR A 70 13.02 16.10 2.20
CA TYR A 70 12.28 15.91 3.44
C TYR A 70 12.77 16.94 4.46
N GLY A 71 11.85 17.56 5.18
CA GLY A 71 12.20 18.35 6.36
C GLY A 71 12.33 17.46 7.58
N TRP A 72 13.16 17.84 8.55
CA TRP A 72 13.15 17.21 9.86
C TRP A 72 13.39 18.22 10.98
N GLY A 73 13.05 17.84 12.23
CA GLY A 73 13.34 18.66 13.40
C GLY A 73 13.07 17.98 14.73
N TYR A 74 13.72 18.48 15.79
CA TYR A 74 13.56 17.97 17.14
C TYR A 74 12.23 18.37 17.75
N HIS A 75 11.52 17.39 18.28
CA HIS A 75 10.32 17.55 19.08
C HIS A 75 10.54 16.93 20.47
N TYR A 76 10.16 17.66 21.51
CA TYR A 76 10.56 17.34 22.90
C TYR A 76 9.41 16.78 23.75
N GLY A 77 8.28 16.43 23.14
CA GLY A 77 7.07 16.01 23.88
C GLY A 77 6.48 17.11 24.75
N THR A 78 6.32 18.31 24.19
CA THR A 78 5.87 19.51 24.91
C THR A 78 4.45 19.89 24.51
N ASN A 79 3.74 20.55 25.43
CA ASN A 79 2.31 20.88 25.29
C ASN A 79 2.00 22.08 24.37
N ASP A 80 3.02 22.69 23.76
CA ASP A 80 2.90 23.79 22.80
C ASP A 80 2.63 23.29 21.36
N VAL A 81 1.86 22.21 21.24
CA VAL A 81 1.60 21.47 20.00
C VAL A 81 1.20 22.38 18.84
N ASP A 82 0.26 23.31 19.05
CA ASP A 82 -0.21 24.22 17.99
C ASP A 82 0.89 25.13 17.45
N GLN A 83 1.80 25.59 18.31
CA GLN A 83 2.93 26.43 17.89
C GLN A 83 3.92 25.61 17.07
N GLN A 84 4.22 24.38 17.50
CA GLN A 84 5.08 23.47 16.74
C GLN A 84 4.48 23.18 15.36
N VAL A 85 3.19 22.82 15.30
CA VAL A 85 2.48 22.56 14.04
C VAL A 85 2.50 23.78 13.14
N ALA A 86 2.30 25.00 13.67
CA ALA A 86 2.36 26.22 12.88
C ALA A 86 3.74 26.43 12.24
N LYS A 87 4.84 26.18 12.98
CA LYS A 87 6.21 26.31 12.46
C LYS A 87 6.58 25.23 11.46
N VAL A 88 6.20 23.98 11.72
CA VAL A 88 6.40 22.89 10.75
C VAL A 88 5.59 23.15 9.48
N LYS A 89 4.38 23.70 9.59
CA LYS A 89 3.58 24.10 8.43
C LYS A 89 4.31 25.15 7.57
N GLN A 90 4.99 26.12 8.17
CA GLN A 90 5.80 27.09 7.41
C GLN A 90 6.89 26.39 6.56
N ALA A 91 7.52 25.34 7.12
CA ALA A 91 8.48 24.54 6.37
C ALA A 91 7.80 23.74 5.24
N ILE A 92 6.67 23.09 5.53
CA ILE A 92 5.91 22.32 4.53
C ILE A 92 5.45 23.22 3.38
N ASP A 93 4.96 24.43 3.68
CA ASP A 93 4.48 25.41 2.71
C ASP A 93 5.60 25.92 1.77
N CYS A 94 6.87 25.73 2.14
CA CYS A 94 7.98 26.01 1.24
C CYS A 94 8.07 25.01 0.07
N GLY A 95 7.43 23.83 0.17
CA GLY A 95 7.38 22.80 -0.86
C GLY A 95 8.12 21.50 -0.51
N LEU A 96 8.15 21.10 0.76
CA LEU A 96 8.75 19.82 1.18
C LEU A 96 7.99 18.62 0.61
N ASP A 97 8.72 17.58 0.23
CA ASP A 97 8.15 16.30 -0.22
C ASP A 97 7.65 15.44 0.96
N GLY A 98 8.24 15.64 2.14
CA GLY A 98 7.87 14.94 3.36
C GLY A 98 8.45 15.56 4.62
N TYR A 99 8.10 15.00 5.77
CA TYR A 99 8.57 15.49 7.06
C TYR A 99 8.91 14.34 8.00
N VAL A 100 9.96 14.49 8.80
CA VAL A 100 10.40 13.51 9.80
C VAL A 100 10.51 14.18 11.16
N ILE A 101 9.76 13.69 12.14
CA ILE A 101 9.92 14.16 13.53
C ILE A 101 11.10 13.44 14.19
N ASP A 102 11.93 14.18 14.91
CA ASP A 102 13.03 13.64 15.70
C ASP A 102 12.65 13.66 17.18
N LEU A 103 12.59 12.47 17.80
CA LEU A 103 12.16 12.26 19.19
C LEU A 103 13.22 11.48 19.97
N GLU A 104 13.62 12.02 21.11
CA GLU A 104 14.72 11.50 21.92
C GLU A 104 14.29 11.22 23.37
N LYS A 105 15.21 11.40 24.33
CA LYS A 105 15.06 10.99 25.74
C LYS A 105 13.83 11.62 26.41
N GLU A 106 13.43 12.81 26.01
CA GLU A 106 12.33 13.57 26.62
C GLU A 106 10.98 12.87 26.52
N VAL A 107 10.72 12.14 25.42
CA VAL A 107 9.43 11.46 25.23
C VAL A 107 9.32 10.11 25.95
N GLU A 108 10.38 9.68 26.64
CA GLU A 108 10.26 8.57 27.61
C GLU A 108 9.41 8.94 28.82
N ASN A 109 9.25 10.24 29.10
CA ASN A 109 8.27 10.65 30.10
C ASN A 109 6.85 10.41 29.56
N ARG A 110 6.19 9.35 30.03
CA ARG A 110 4.84 8.94 29.62
C ARG A 110 3.78 10.02 29.76
N SER A 111 3.97 11.04 30.61
CA SER A 111 3.02 12.15 30.71
C SER A 111 2.94 13.00 29.44
N THR A 112 3.96 12.94 28.57
CA THR A 112 4.02 13.71 27.30
C THR A 112 3.38 12.98 26.13
N HIS A 113 3.05 11.69 26.27
CA HIS A 113 2.53 10.86 25.18
C HIS A 113 1.23 11.41 24.55
N PRO A 114 0.27 11.98 25.31
CA PRO A 114 -0.89 12.64 24.72
C PRO A 114 -0.52 13.82 23.83
N ASP A 115 0.45 14.65 24.23
CA ASP A 115 0.92 15.80 23.44
C ASP A 115 1.64 15.31 22.16
N VAL A 116 2.44 14.24 22.25
CA VAL A 116 3.08 13.60 21.10
C VAL A 116 2.04 13.04 20.12
N GLU A 117 0.99 12.37 20.63
CA GLU A 117 -0.10 11.84 19.79
C GLU A 117 -0.87 12.96 19.09
N GLU A 118 -1.19 14.05 19.80
CA GLU A 118 -1.87 15.21 19.22
C GLU A 118 -1.01 15.88 18.13
N LEU A 119 0.28 16.08 18.40
CA LEU A 119 1.25 16.61 17.45
C LEU A 119 1.29 15.75 16.17
N LEU A 120 1.45 14.44 16.32
CA LEU A 120 1.47 13.48 15.21
C LEU A 120 0.17 13.52 14.39
N GLN A 121 -0.98 13.56 15.06
CA GLN A 121 -2.29 13.65 14.39
C GLN A 121 -2.41 14.92 13.55
N LYS A 122 -1.99 16.07 14.10
CA LYS A 122 -2.04 17.36 13.41
C LYS A 122 -1.05 17.41 12.24
N LEU A 123 0.20 17.01 12.45
CA LEU A 123 1.22 17.00 11.40
C LEU A 123 0.87 16.03 10.27
N ARG A 124 0.33 14.84 10.59
CA ARG A 124 -0.13 13.87 9.60
C ARG A 124 -1.09 14.47 8.56
N SER A 125 -1.96 15.40 8.98
CA SER A 125 -2.91 16.07 8.09
C SER A 125 -2.27 17.05 7.09
N LEU A 126 -1.01 17.45 7.33
CA LEU A 126 -0.28 18.44 6.53
C LEU A 126 0.62 17.81 5.45
N VAL A 127 0.93 16.53 5.57
CA VAL A 127 1.87 15.82 4.68
C VAL A 127 1.17 14.72 3.87
N ALA A 128 1.68 14.46 2.67
CA ALA A 128 1.14 13.43 1.77
C ALA A 128 1.29 12.01 2.35
N PRO A 129 0.35 11.09 2.10
CA PRO A 129 0.48 9.70 2.51
C PRO A 129 1.77 9.08 1.98
N GLY A 130 2.51 8.37 2.83
CA GLY A 130 3.80 7.74 2.50
C GLY A 130 5.02 8.63 2.74
N THR A 131 4.86 9.89 3.17
CA THR A 131 5.96 10.86 3.32
C THR A 131 6.14 11.41 4.74
N PHE A 132 5.45 10.84 5.73
CA PHE A 132 5.64 11.22 7.14
C PHE A 132 6.47 10.18 7.88
N GLY A 133 7.57 10.59 8.51
CA GLY A 133 8.43 9.70 9.27
C GLY A 133 8.65 10.11 10.72
N TYR A 134 9.25 9.21 11.47
CA TYR A 134 9.92 9.55 12.74
C TYR A 134 11.35 9.01 12.75
N THR A 135 12.23 9.68 13.48
CA THR A 135 13.55 9.18 13.89
C THR A 135 13.63 9.17 15.41
N SER A 136 14.35 8.20 15.96
CA SER A 136 14.61 8.03 17.39
C SER A 136 15.74 7.00 17.57
N PHE A 137 16.03 6.62 18.81
CA PHE A 137 17.07 5.67 19.19
C PHE A 137 17.10 4.39 18.34
N GLY A 138 18.30 3.95 17.96
CA GLY A 138 18.51 2.77 17.12
C GLY A 138 18.01 1.45 17.71
N ASN A 139 18.11 1.26 19.03
CA ASN A 139 17.62 0.06 19.69
C ASN A 139 16.46 0.39 20.66
N PRO A 140 15.20 0.15 20.26
CA PRO A 140 14.05 0.52 21.08
C PRO A 140 13.91 -0.34 22.34
N ALA A 141 14.60 -1.48 22.45
CA ALA A 141 14.62 -2.27 23.68
C ALA A 141 15.36 -1.55 24.84
N LEU A 142 16.26 -0.62 24.52
CA LEU A 142 16.95 0.22 25.50
C LEU A 142 16.14 1.47 25.88
N HIS A 143 15.08 1.76 25.12
CA HIS A 143 14.22 2.93 25.26
C HIS A 143 12.73 2.52 25.25
N PRO A 144 12.29 1.65 26.19
CA PRO A 144 10.96 1.05 26.14
C PRO A 144 9.82 2.04 26.37
N ASP A 145 10.12 3.22 26.94
CA ASP A 145 9.12 4.23 27.29
C ASP A 145 8.87 5.27 26.19
N VAL A 146 9.65 5.27 25.11
CA VAL A 146 9.31 6.04 23.90
C VAL A 146 7.97 5.51 23.35
N PRO A 147 7.05 6.38 22.87
CA PRO A 147 5.72 5.97 22.46
C PRO A 147 5.68 5.28 21.08
N TRP A 148 6.42 4.18 20.91
CA TRP A 148 6.62 3.46 19.64
C TRP A 148 5.33 3.11 18.90
N LYS A 149 4.28 2.70 19.64
CA LYS A 149 2.98 2.35 19.06
C LYS A 149 2.19 3.55 18.57
N ILE A 150 2.36 4.71 19.21
CA ILE A 150 1.78 5.97 18.73
C ILE A 150 2.53 6.40 17.46
N LEU A 151 3.86 6.30 17.44
CA LEU A 151 4.66 6.58 16.24
C LEU A 151 4.27 5.68 15.06
N ASP A 152 4.15 4.36 15.28
CA ASP A 152 3.67 3.40 14.28
C ASP A 152 2.20 3.62 13.88
N LYS A 153 1.39 4.30 14.69
CA LYS A 153 0.01 4.62 14.30
C LYS A 153 -0.05 5.74 13.26
N TYR A 154 0.77 6.77 13.39
CA TYR A 154 0.64 8.01 12.61
C TYR A 154 1.69 8.17 11.50
N CYS A 155 2.91 7.69 11.68
CA CYS A 155 3.95 7.80 10.67
C CYS A 155 3.86 6.66 9.63
N ASP A 156 4.44 6.90 8.45
CA ASP A 156 4.58 5.92 7.37
C ASP A 156 5.95 5.22 7.42
N LEU A 157 6.98 5.94 7.89
CA LEU A 157 8.38 5.54 7.84
C LEU A 157 9.04 5.63 9.23
N ALA A 158 9.95 4.70 9.51
CA ALA A 158 10.75 4.69 10.73
C ALA A 158 12.24 4.83 10.37
N PHE A 159 12.93 5.77 11.00
CA PHE A 159 14.34 6.07 10.74
C PHE A 159 15.19 5.84 12.00
N PRO A 160 15.45 4.60 12.43
CA PRO A 160 16.22 4.36 13.64
C PRO A 160 17.67 4.83 13.50
N GLN A 161 18.17 5.50 14.53
CA GLN A 161 19.52 6.03 14.60
C GLN A 161 20.53 4.95 15.03
N ILE A 162 21.07 4.22 14.05
CA ILE A 162 22.06 3.16 14.32
C ILE A 162 23.46 3.74 14.15
N TYR A 163 23.95 4.34 15.24
CA TYR A 163 25.27 4.93 15.30
C TYR A 163 26.28 3.97 15.91
N PHE A 164 27.21 3.45 15.10
CA PHE A 164 28.13 2.36 15.45
C PHE A 164 29.08 2.66 16.62
N GLU A 165 29.13 3.92 17.06
CA GLU A 165 30.06 4.44 18.07
C GLU A 165 29.38 4.79 19.40
N LYS A 166 28.04 4.94 19.44
CA LYS A 166 27.31 5.32 20.67
C LYS A 166 26.99 4.12 21.56
N TRP A 167 26.90 2.91 21.00
CA TRP A 167 26.31 1.75 21.68
C TRP A 167 27.37 0.81 22.26
N THR A 168 28.42 0.48 21.52
CA THR A 168 29.60 -0.22 22.04
C THR A 168 30.86 0.15 21.25
N THR A 169 32.04 -0.25 21.71
CA THR A 169 33.29 -0.14 20.92
C THR A 169 33.35 -1.12 19.74
N LYS A 170 32.30 -1.93 19.51
CA LYS A 170 32.27 -3.03 18.55
C LYS A 170 31.28 -2.78 17.42
N ARG A 171 31.79 -2.26 16.30
CA ARG A 171 31.07 -2.26 15.02
C ARG A 171 30.81 -3.68 14.53
N THR A 172 29.66 -4.25 14.86
CA THR A 172 29.35 -5.62 14.46
C THR A 172 28.01 -5.69 13.75
N GLU A 173 27.95 -6.58 12.76
CA GLU A 173 26.69 -6.96 12.12
C GLU A 173 25.66 -7.45 13.16
N GLU A 174 26.14 -7.97 14.30
CA GLU A 174 25.32 -8.39 15.44
C GLU A 174 24.57 -7.22 16.09
N GLU A 175 25.20 -6.06 16.31
CA GLU A 175 24.50 -4.89 16.86
C GLU A 175 23.44 -4.34 15.93
N VAL A 176 23.75 -4.26 14.64
CA VAL A 176 22.80 -3.84 13.60
C VAL A 176 21.60 -4.80 13.62
N LYS A 177 21.88 -6.10 13.65
CA LYS A 177 20.86 -7.14 13.75
C LYS A 177 20.02 -6.95 15.03
N ASP A 178 20.63 -6.72 16.19
CA ASP A 178 19.92 -6.53 17.45
C ASP A 178 18.95 -5.33 17.41
N CYS A 179 19.36 -4.23 16.77
CA CYS A 179 18.49 -3.08 16.55
C CYS A 179 17.25 -3.47 15.72
N PHE A 180 17.44 -4.21 14.61
CA PHE A 180 16.33 -4.71 13.80
C PHE A 180 15.46 -5.73 14.57
N ASP A 181 16.05 -6.65 15.33
CA ASP A 181 15.35 -7.62 16.17
C ASP A 181 14.47 -6.94 17.21
N ALA A 182 14.97 -5.87 17.84
CA ALA A 182 14.23 -5.10 18.83
C ALA A 182 12.99 -4.42 18.23
N HIS A 183 13.13 -3.79 17.06
CA HIS A 183 11.99 -3.23 16.33
C HIS A 183 10.95 -4.30 15.96
N ARG A 184 11.41 -5.48 15.51
CA ARG A 184 10.53 -6.61 15.17
C ARG A 184 9.76 -7.14 16.39
N LYS A 185 10.42 -7.26 17.55
CA LYS A 185 9.79 -7.72 18.80
C LYS A 185 8.67 -6.80 19.26
N LEU A 186 8.75 -5.50 18.95
CA LEU A 186 7.68 -4.56 19.24
C LEU A 186 6.44 -4.76 18.34
N GLY A 187 6.56 -5.49 17.23
CA GLY A 187 5.47 -5.68 16.26
C GLY A 187 5.04 -4.36 15.62
N LEU A 188 6.01 -3.50 15.29
CA LEU A 188 5.78 -2.29 14.49
C LEU A 188 5.64 -2.69 13.02
N THR A 189 4.84 -1.93 12.27
CA THR A 189 4.46 -2.27 10.90
C THR A 189 5.03 -1.33 9.85
N LYS A 190 5.72 -0.25 10.25
CA LYS A 190 6.36 0.67 9.31
C LYS A 190 7.65 0.13 8.72
N LEU A 191 7.93 0.61 7.51
CA LEU A 191 9.19 0.40 6.83
C LEU A 191 10.31 1.04 7.64
N ILE A 192 11.33 0.25 7.97
CA ILE A 192 12.51 0.68 8.71
C ILE A 192 13.58 1.08 7.71
N LEU A 193 14.00 2.35 7.77
CA LEU A 193 15.01 2.99 6.92
C LEU A 193 16.12 3.55 7.82
N PRO A 194 17.11 2.74 8.23
CA PRO A 194 18.08 3.17 9.23
C PRO A 194 18.88 4.41 8.82
N ILE A 195 19.34 5.14 9.84
CA ILE A 195 20.34 6.20 9.69
C ILE A 195 21.68 5.64 10.17
N TRP A 196 22.66 5.59 9.27
CA TRP A 196 24.02 5.15 9.53
C TRP A 196 24.95 6.33 9.76
N GLY A 197 25.77 6.30 10.80
CA GLY A 197 26.80 7.32 11.02
C GLY A 197 27.04 7.62 12.48
N SER A 198 27.57 8.81 12.79
CA SER A 198 27.86 9.28 14.15
C SER A 198 27.49 10.74 14.26
N GLU A 199 26.92 11.17 15.40
CA GLU A 199 26.59 12.58 15.67
C GLU A 199 27.76 13.53 15.49
N ASP A 200 28.98 13.04 15.72
CA ASP A 200 30.19 13.74 15.40
C ASP A 200 31.03 12.87 14.47
N GLU A 201 31.39 13.38 13.30
CA GLU A 201 32.46 12.80 12.49
C GLU A 201 33.86 12.92 13.17
N THR A 202 33.91 13.44 14.40
CA THR A 202 35.13 13.67 15.17
C THR A 202 35.55 12.43 15.98
N SER A 203 36.42 11.67 15.34
CA SER A 203 37.37 10.70 15.89
C SER A 203 38.33 11.21 16.98
N THR A 204 38.01 12.21 17.80
CA THR A 204 38.95 12.71 18.82
C THR A 204 38.46 12.60 20.26
N LYS A 205 37.15 12.77 20.53
CA LYS A 205 36.65 12.76 21.91
C LYS A 205 36.63 11.37 22.55
N TYR A 206 36.46 10.32 21.75
CA TYR A 206 36.26 8.95 22.25
C TYR A 206 37.25 7.91 21.70
N ASN A 207 38.24 8.33 20.89
CA ASN A 207 39.24 7.44 20.25
C ASN A 207 38.60 6.23 19.53
N LEU A 208 37.47 6.45 18.87
CA LEU A 208 36.73 5.40 18.16
C LEU A 208 37.23 5.30 16.73
N LYS A 209 37.50 4.07 16.26
CA LYS A 209 37.75 3.78 14.84
C LYS A 209 36.56 4.32 14.06
N LEU A 210 36.74 5.08 12.97
CA LEU A 210 35.66 5.61 12.09
C LEU A 210 35.31 4.63 10.95
N ALA A 211 34.07 4.69 10.42
CA ALA A 211 33.60 3.71 9.44
C ALA A 211 34.27 3.99 8.09
N SER A 212 34.82 2.98 7.43
CA SER A 212 35.41 3.15 6.09
C SER A 212 34.31 3.43 5.05
N VAL A 213 34.70 3.93 3.87
CA VAL A 213 33.78 4.06 2.72
C VAL A 213 33.14 2.72 2.40
N GLU A 214 33.93 1.65 2.44
CA GLU A 214 33.48 0.29 2.13
C GLU A 214 32.46 -0.20 3.15
N GLU A 215 32.68 0.05 4.45
CA GLU A 215 31.73 -0.28 5.51
C GLU A 215 30.42 0.49 5.32
N LEU A 216 30.49 1.81 5.12
CA LEU A 216 29.30 2.65 4.89
C LEU A 216 28.55 2.28 3.60
N GLN A 217 29.28 1.97 2.52
CA GLN A 217 28.67 1.50 1.27
C GLN A 217 28.01 0.14 1.47
N ASN A 218 28.61 -0.77 2.24
CA ASN A 218 27.99 -2.04 2.58
C ASN A 218 26.70 -1.83 3.37
N TYR A 219 26.64 -0.90 4.32
CA TYR A 219 25.40 -0.59 5.03
C TYR A 219 24.32 -0.04 4.11
N LEU A 220 24.66 0.87 3.18
CA LEU A 220 23.72 1.33 2.16
C LEU A 220 23.23 0.16 1.29
N ASN A 221 24.14 -0.62 0.72
CA ASN A 221 23.81 -1.74 -0.16
C ASN A 221 22.97 -2.82 0.53
N ASN A 222 23.20 -3.03 1.83
CA ASN A 222 22.49 -4.00 2.65
C ASN A 222 21.30 -3.39 3.38
N ALA A 223 20.88 -2.15 3.11
CA ALA A 223 19.69 -1.52 3.69
C ALA A 223 19.08 -0.47 2.74
N PRO A 224 18.30 -0.86 1.72
CA PRO A 224 17.72 0.04 0.73
C PRO A 224 16.86 1.12 1.37
N GLY A 225 17.01 2.35 0.89
CA GLY A 225 16.33 3.52 1.45
C GLY A 225 16.86 3.99 2.80
N SER A 226 17.84 3.30 3.38
CA SER A 226 18.64 3.82 4.50
C SER A 226 19.41 5.07 4.09
N SER A 227 19.94 5.74 5.09
CA SER A 227 20.53 7.07 4.91
C SER A 227 21.79 7.25 5.72
N ILE A 228 22.62 8.20 5.29
CA ILE A 228 23.82 8.57 6.03
C ILE A 228 23.53 9.78 6.90
N TRP A 229 23.86 9.68 8.17
CA TRP A 229 23.82 10.80 9.10
C TRP A 229 24.87 11.84 8.71
N ARG A 230 24.34 13.02 8.41
CA ARG A 230 24.95 14.27 7.99
C ARG A 230 25.99 14.21 6.86
N VAL A 231 25.86 15.16 5.94
CA VAL A 231 26.99 15.57 5.09
C VAL A 231 28.04 16.30 5.95
N PRO A 232 29.35 16.04 5.75
CA PRO A 232 30.42 16.72 6.46
C PRO A 232 30.43 18.22 6.21
N GLU A 233 30.65 18.98 7.28
CA GLU A 233 30.98 20.41 7.22
C GLU A 233 32.34 20.65 6.53
N ASN A 234 32.64 21.90 6.20
CA ASN A 234 33.97 22.28 5.72
C ASN A 234 35.03 21.88 6.76
N ALA A 235 36.02 21.08 6.34
CA ALA A 235 37.08 20.46 7.15
C ALA A 235 36.72 19.14 7.88
N GLU A 236 35.48 18.66 7.78
CA GLU A 236 35.10 17.31 8.22
C GLU A 236 35.42 16.24 7.16
N ARG A 237 35.22 14.97 7.52
CA ARG A 237 35.73 13.82 6.78
C ARG A 237 34.84 13.54 5.55
N ALA A 238 35.40 13.74 4.36
CA ALA A 238 34.69 13.60 3.09
C ALA A 238 34.37 12.16 2.62
N GLU A 239 34.29 11.14 3.49
CA GLU A 239 34.01 9.76 3.03
C GLU A 239 32.58 9.58 2.54
N THR A 240 31.61 10.30 3.13
CA THR A 240 30.22 10.31 2.67
C THR A 240 30.09 10.85 1.23
N TRP A 241 31.03 11.71 0.82
CA TRP A 241 31.16 12.19 -0.57
C TRP A 241 31.76 11.17 -1.53
N LYS A 242 32.18 9.99 -1.07
CA LYS A 242 32.70 8.89 -1.90
C LYS A 242 31.70 7.74 -2.02
N LEU A 243 30.56 7.83 -1.35
CA LEU A 243 29.49 6.83 -1.40
C LEU A 243 28.62 7.01 -2.63
N LYS A 244 28.08 5.90 -3.12
CA LYS A 244 27.02 5.86 -4.14
C LYS A 244 25.68 5.66 -3.45
N TYR A 245 24.78 6.61 -3.65
CA TYR A 245 23.43 6.60 -3.06
C TYR A 245 22.38 5.99 -4.00
N SER A 246 22.79 5.54 -5.18
CA SER A 246 21.98 4.79 -6.16
C SER A 246 21.95 3.27 -5.89
N GLY A 247 22.43 2.82 -4.74
CA GLY A 247 22.90 1.45 -4.50
C GLY A 247 21.87 0.34 -4.34
N PHE A 248 20.59 0.56 -4.57
CA PHE A 248 19.63 -0.54 -4.56
C PHE A 248 18.47 -0.32 -5.52
N GLU A 249 18.79 -0.31 -6.81
CA GLU A 249 17.81 -0.70 -7.81
C GLU A 249 17.73 -2.22 -7.74
N LEU A 250 16.61 -2.74 -7.22
CA LEU A 250 16.30 -4.15 -7.43
C LEU A 250 16.29 -4.40 -8.93
N PRO A 251 16.91 -5.49 -9.41
CA PRO A 251 16.81 -5.81 -10.82
C PRO A 251 15.34 -5.93 -11.19
N ILE A 252 15.04 -5.62 -12.45
CA ILE A 252 13.77 -5.99 -13.03
C ILE A 252 13.63 -7.49 -12.87
N LEU A 253 12.63 -7.93 -12.11
CA LEU A 253 12.39 -9.34 -11.88
C LEU A 253 11.61 -9.90 -13.05
N GLU A 254 12.26 -10.81 -13.78
CA GLU A 254 11.73 -11.40 -15.02
C GLU A 254 10.96 -12.71 -14.80
N ARG A 255 10.97 -13.24 -13.56
CA ARG A 255 10.36 -14.54 -13.21
C ARG A 255 9.92 -14.59 -11.75
N ILE A 256 8.99 -15.50 -11.44
CA ILE A 256 8.57 -15.75 -10.04
C ILE A 256 9.68 -16.51 -9.30
N LEU A 257 10.12 -15.98 -8.15
CA LEU A 257 11.05 -16.69 -7.27
C LEU A 257 10.28 -17.47 -6.20
N ARG A 258 10.68 -18.70 -5.96
CA ARG A 258 10.11 -19.60 -4.95
C ARG A 258 11.17 -20.60 -4.52
N ASN A 259 10.86 -21.39 -3.49
CA ASN A 259 11.78 -22.40 -2.98
C ASN A 259 12.33 -23.29 -4.11
N GLY A 260 13.65 -23.47 -4.15
CA GLY A 260 14.39 -24.22 -5.17
C GLY A 260 14.88 -23.40 -6.37
N ILE A 261 14.48 -22.13 -6.51
CA ILE A 261 15.03 -21.24 -7.55
C ILE A 261 16.41 -20.72 -7.13
N GLN A 262 17.32 -20.58 -8.10
CA GLN A 262 18.67 -20.04 -7.89
C GLN A 262 18.99 -18.93 -8.90
N GLY A 263 19.77 -17.93 -8.51
CA GLY A 263 20.23 -16.86 -9.41
C GLY A 263 20.57 -15.54 -8.75
N ASP A 264 21.03 -14.57 -9.55
CA ASP A 264 21.35 -13.22 -9.09
C ASP A 264 20.10 -12.43 -8.65
N ASP A 265 18.92 -12.77 -9.18
CA ASP A 265 17.62 -12.26 -8.75
C ASP A 265 17.26 -12.71 -7.32
N VAL A 266 17.52 -13.98 -6.99
CA VAL A 266 17.42 -14.52 -5.62
C VAL A 266 18.44 -13.85 -4.70
N LYS A 267 19.65 -13.61 -5.18
CA LYS A 267 20.67 -12.90 -4.39
C LYS A 267 20.25 -11.47 -4.09
N ALA A 268 19.64 -10.78 -5.05
CA ALA A 268 19.06 -9.46 -4.85
C ALA A 268 17.88 -9.50 -3.86
N LEU A 269 17.00 -10.50 -3.97
CA LEU A 269 15.91 -10.75 -3.00
C LEU A 269 16.44 -10.88 -1.57
N GLN A 270 17.42 -11.76 -1.37
CA GLN A 270 17.99 -12.04 -0.05
C GLN A 270 18.61 -10.77 0.56
N LYS A 271 19.33 -9.98 -0.24
CA LYS A 271 19.83 -8.65 0.19
C LYS A 271 18.67 -7.72 0.57
N ALA A 272 17.62 -7.65 -0.24
CA ALA A 272 16.44 -6.79 -0.02
C ALA A 272 15.68 -7.12 1.27
N LEU A 273 15.60 -8.42 1.58
CA LEU A 273 14.92 -8.95 2.77
C LEU A 273 15.77 -8.72 4.02
N ASN A 274 17.05 -9.11 3.98
CA ASN A 274 17.99 -8.94 5.09
C ASN A 274 18.07 -7.47 5.52
N ALA A 275 18.11 -6.60 4.52
CA ALA A 275 18.06 -5.17 4.68
C ALA A 275 16.86 -4.60 5.43
N ARG A 276 15.71 -5.23 5.22
CA ARG A 276 14.46 -4.85 5.87
C ARG A 276 14.27 -5.60 7.20
N GLY A 277 15.31 -6.27 7.67
CA GLY A 277 15.32 -7.03 8.92
C GLY A 277 14.71 -8.43 8.81
N PHE A 278 14.47 -8.95 7.60
CA PHE A 278 13.98 -10.32 7.39
C PHE A 278 15.17 -11.25 7.11
N ASN A 279 15.45 -12.16 8.04
CA ASN A 279 16.60 -13.06 7.97
C ASN A 279 16.44 -14.12 6.86
N ALA A 280 16.88 -13.78 5.65
CA ALA A 280 16.93 -14.66 4.49
C ALA A 280 18.17 -15.55 4.44
N GLY A 281 19.06 -15.47 5.44
CA GLY A 281 20.36 -16.13 5.44
C GLY A 281 21.41 -15.38 4.62
N THR A 282 22.49 -16.07 4.25
CA THR A 282 23.52 -15.50 3.36
C THR A 282 22.89 -15.20 2.00
N ALA A 283 23.21 -14.05 1.40
CA ALA A 283 22.80 -13.76 0.03
C ALA A 283 23.69 -14.54 -0.97
N ASP A 284 23.48 -15.84 -1.04
CA ASP A 284 24.21 -16.80 -1.88
C ASP A 284 23.58 -16.99 -3.26
N GLY A 285 22.32 -16.56 -3.44
CA GLY A 285 21.56 -16.77 -4.66
C GLY A 285 20.70 -18.03 -4.63
N ASP A 286 20.59 -18.74 -3.50
CA ASP A 286 19.78 -19.95 -3.36
C ASP A 286 18.49 -19.68 -2.57
N PHE A 287 17.33 -19.89 -3.21
CA PHE A 287 16.04 -19.71 -2.55
C PHE A 287 15.71 -20.97 -1.75
N GLY A 288 16.31 -21.10 -0.57
CA GLY A 288 16.02 -22.17 0.38
C GLY A 288 15.02 -21.77 1.48
N ASP A 289 14.82 -22.66 2.45
CA ASP A 289 13.83 -22.51 3.52
C ASP A 289 13.97 -21.20 4.32
N LYS A 290 15.20 -20.73 4.57
CA LYS A 290 15.44 -19.45 5.25
C LYS A 290 14.94 -18.26 4.43
N THR A 291 15.19 -18.27 3.12
CA THR A 291 14.68 -17.25 2.19
C THR A 291 13.15 -17.29 2.16
N GLU A 292 12.54 -18.47 2.08
CA GLU A 292 11.07 -18.60 2.09
C GLU A 292 10.44 -18.08 3.40
N VAL A 293 11.02 -18.43 4.55
CA VAL A 293 10.57 -17.91 5.86
C VAL A 293 10.70 -16.39 5.92
N ALA A 294 11.80 -15.82 5.41
CA ALA A 294 12.00 -14.38 5.34
C ALA A 294 10.99 -13.70 4.41
N VAL A 295 10.70 -14.30 3.24
CA VAL A 295 9.66 -13.83 2.31
C VAL A 295 8.30 -13.83 3.00
N ARG A 296 7.91 -14.93 3.65
CA ARG A 296 6.62 -15.00 4.36
C ARG A 296 6.52 -13.98 5.49
N ALA A 297 7.60 -13.80 6.25
CA ALA A 297 7.66 -12.79 7.32
C ALA A 297 7.56 -11.36 6.76
N PHE A 298 8.25 -11.09 5.65
CA PHE A 298 8.15 -9.82 4.93
C PHE A 298 6.73 -9.60 4.42
N GLN A 299 6.15 -10.58 3.74
CA GLN A 299 4.79 -10.52 3.23
C GLN A 299 3.76 -10.27 4.35
N THR A 300 3.96 -10.89 5.50
CA THR A 300 3.13 -10.68 6.70
C THR A 300 3.25 -9.23 7.18
N THR A 301 4.46 -8.71 7.28
CA THR A 301 4.73 -7.34 7.77
C THR A 301 4.23 -6.29 6.78
N ALA A 302 4.46 -6.52 5.48
CA ALA A 302 3.99 -5.68 4.38
C ALA A 302 2.49 -5.81 4.12
N ARG A 303 1.77 -6.69 4.85
CA ARG A 303 0.32 -6.93 4.73
C ARG A 303 -0.11 -7.30 3.29
N ILE A 304 0.74 -8.06 2.61
CA ILE A 304 0.50 -8.63 1.28
C ILE A 304 0.25 -10.14 1.39
N THR A 305 0.14 -10.86 0.26
CA THR A 305 -0.09 -12.30 0.32
C THR A 305 1.10 -13.03 0.90
N VAL A 306 0.84 -13.87 1.90
CA VAL A 306 1.84 -14.72 2.54
C VAL A 306 1.85 -16.10 1.86
N ASP A 307 2.28 -16.15 0.61
CA ASP A 307 2.40 -17.37 -0.19
C ASP A 307 3.82 -17.95 -0.18
N GLY A 308 4.82 -17.20 0.28
CA GLY A 308 6.23 -17.59 0.25
C GLY A 308 6.88 -17.44 -1.12
N GLU A 309 6.15 -16.87 -2.10
CA GLU A 309 6.64 -16.63 -3.45
C GLU A 309 6.90 -15.14 -3.69
N VAL A 310 7.90 -14.86 -4.51
CA VAL A 310 8.26 -13.51 -4.91
C VAL A 310 7.88 -13.31 -6.36
N ALA A 311 6.62 -12.92 -6.54
CA ALA A 311 6.08 -12.37 -7.77
C ALA A 311 5.98 -10.84 -7.66
N GLN A 312 5.31 -10.20 -8.62
CA GLN A 312 5.14 -8.74 -8.69
C GLN A 312 4.78 -8.09 -7.35
N GLN A 313 3.79 -8.60 -6.60
CA GLN A 313 3.37 -7.97 -5.34
C GLN A 313 4.48 -7.95 -4.28
N THR A 314 5.18 -9.07 -4.10
CA THR A 314 6.27 -9.17 -3.13
C THR A 314 7.49 -8.36 -3.59
N TRP A 315 7.83 -8.43 -4.89
CA TRP A 315 8.98 -7.72 -5.44
C TRP A 315 8.80 -6.20 -5.42
N THR A 316 7.61 -5.73 -5.79
CA THR A 316 7.29 -4.31 -5.74
C THR A 316 7.16 -3.78 -4.32
N ALA A 317 6.71 -4.59 -3.36
CA ALA A 317 6.76 -4.21 -1.94
C ALA A 317 8.21 -4.07 -1.43
N LEU A 318 9.15 -4.80 -2.03
CA LEU A 318 10.59 -4.62 -1.81
C LEU A 318 11.18 -3.42 -2.59
N GLY A 319 10.37 -2.70 -3.36
CA GLY A 319 10.76 -1.54 -4.14
C GLY A 319 11.32 -1.87 -5.53
N GLY A 320 11.07 -3.08 -6.05
CA GLY A 320 11.58 -3.53 -7.34
C GLY A 320 10.52 -3.51 -8.45
N GLU A 321 11.00 -3.42 -9.69
CA GLU A 321 10.18 -3.54 -10.88
C GLU A 321 10.08 -5.01 -11.31
N PHE A 322 8.92 -5.43 -11.78
CA PHE A 322 8.68 -6.78 -12.28
C PHE A 322 8.26 -6.67 -13.74
N GLU A 323 9.01 -7.30 -14.63
CA GLU A 323 8.71 -7.34 -16.06
C GLU A 323 8.37 -8.78 -16.40
N ASP A 324 7.13 -9.01 -16.79
CA ASP A 324 6.67 -10.34 -17.17
C ASP A 324 7.29 -10.69 -18.54
N GLN A 325 8.48 -11.26 -18.53
CA GLN A 325 9.01 -11.92 -19.71
C GLN A 325 8.21 -13.21 -19.88
N GLY A 326 7.29 -13.20 -20.85
CA GLY A 326 6.57 -14.37 -21.32
C GLY A 326 7.51 -15.42 -21.93
N ASN A 327 8.39 -15.99 -21.12
CA ASN A 327 9.21 -17.12 -21.49
C ASN A 327 8.34 -18.37 -21.42
N ASP A 328 7.71 -18.61 -22.56
CA ASP A 328 7.31 -19.91 -23.04
C ASP A 328 8.46 -20.90 -22.82
N ASP A 329 8.25 -21.88 -21.94
CA ASP A 329 9.02 -23.11 -21.95
C ASP A 329 8.87 -23.72 -23.37
N PRO A 330 9.96 -24.01 -24.10
CA PRO A 330 9.88 -24.55 -25.46
C PRO A 330 9.19 -25.91 -25.58
N ASN A 331 8.74 -26.52 -24.47
CA ASN A 331 8.08 -27.81 -24.43
C ASN A 331 6.56 -27.78 -24.14
N ASP A 332 5.90 -26.61 -24.08
CA ASP A 332 4.44 -26.56 -23.84
C ASP A 332 3.64 -26.33 -25.15
N ASP A 333 3.20 -27.45 -25.75
CA ASP A 333 2.48 -27.54 -27.02
C ASP A 333 1.03 -27.01 -26.94
N ASN A 334 0.81 -25.70 -26.73
CA ASN A 334 -0.49 -25.11 -27.05
C ASN A 334 -0.56 -23.57 -27.19
N SER A 335 0.32 -22.95 -27.99
CA SER A 335 0.19 -21.53 -28.32
C SER A 335 -0.57 -21.30 -29.64
N SER A 336 -1.78 -20.73 -29.54
CA SER A 336 -2.30 -19.83 -30.58
C SER A 336 -3.48 -18.97 -30.07
N ALA A 337 -3.18 -17.75 -29.61
CA ALA A 337 -3.85 -16.51 -30.04
C ALA A 337 -3.35 -15.28 -29.25
N GLN A 338 -2.95 -14.26 -30.00
CA GLN A 338 -2.25 -13.05 -29.59
C GLN A 338 -3.10 -11.96 -28.91
N LEU A 339 -2.43 -11.23 -28.00
CA LEU A 339 -2.45 -9.77 -27.72
C LEU A 339 -3.68 -9.11 -27.06
N VAL A 340 -3.55 -8.75 -25.76
CA VAL A 340 -3.83 -7.39 -25.21
C VAL A 340 -2.90 -7.09 -24.02
N LYS A 341 -2.33 -5.87 -23.98
CA LYS A 341 -1.45 -5.32 -22.93
C LYS A 341 -2.09 -5.35 -21.53
N TYR A 342 -1.37 -5.92 -20.57
CA TYR A 342 -1.76 -6.07 -19.15
C TYR A 342 -1.45 -4.85 -18.25
N GLY A 343 -1.37 -3.65 -18.82
CA GLY A 343 -1.46 -2.42 -18.04
C GLY A 343 -2.92 -2.22 -17.61
N ASP A 344 -3.22 -2.52 -16.35
CA ASP A 344 -4.10 -1.71 -15.48
C ASP A 344 -4.74 -2.51 -14.35
N LEU A 345 -4.71 -3.85 -14.30
CA LEU A 345 -5.48 -4.61 -13.32
C LEU A 345 -4.78 -5.03 -12.04
N LEU A 346 -4.81 -4.15 -11.04
CA LEU A 346 -5.45 -4.35 -9.72
C LEU A 346 -4.77 -3.48 -8.67
N GLY A 347 -5.39 -2.32 -8.39
CA GLY A 347 -5.13 -1.57 -7.17
C GLY A 347 -5.58 -2.31 -5.91
N THR A 348 -4.70 -2.30 -4.92
CA THR A 348 -4.92 -2.21 -3.45
C THR A 348 -5.78 -3.24 -2.70
N GLU A 349 -5.16 -3.83 -1.67
CA GLU A 349 -5.68 -4.35 -0.38
C GLU A 349 -6.17 -5.81 -0.25
N LYS A 350 -5.40 -6.60 0.52
CA LYS A 350 -5.67 -8.00 0.93
C LYS A 350 -6.38 -8.08 2.31
N SER A 351 -7.49 -7.39 2.47
CA SER A 351 -8.43 -7.67 3.58
C SER A 351 -9.45 -8.76 3.25
N ASN A 352 -9.40 -9.37 2.06
CA ASN A 352 -10.61 -9.92 1.44
C ASN A 352 -10.58 -11.45 1.19
N ILE A 353 -9.98 -12.20 2.11
CA ILE A 353 -10.10 -13.67 2.14
C ILE A 353 -10.88 -14.05 3.40
N GLU A 354 -12.17 -14.35 3.23
CA GLU A 354 -12.99 -14.99 4.27
C GLU A 354 -13.29 -16.42 3.83
N ASN A 355 -12.96 -17.40 4.68
CA ASN A 355 -13.30 -18.82 4.47
C ASN A 355 -12.84 -19.41 3.12
N GLY A 356 -11.72 -18.93 2.56
CA GLY A 356 -11.17 -19.39 1.29
C GLY A 356 -11.75 -18.76 0.04
N PHE A 357 -12.65 -17.77 0.17
CA PHE A 357 -13.21 -17.01 -0.93
C PHE A 357 -12.48 -15.69 -1.11
N TYR A 358 -12.06 -15.39 -2.34
CA TYR A 358 -11.46 -14.12 -2.72
C TYR A 358 -12.55 -13.10 -3.06
N PHE A 359 -12.60 -11.99 -2.31
CA PHE A 359 -13.50 -10.89 -2.60
C PHE A 359 -12.77 -9.74 -3.30
N PRO A 360 -13.43 -9.03 -4.23
CA PRO A 360 -12.91 -7.77 -4.77
C PRO A 360 -12.56 -6.78 -3.64
N PRO A 361 -11.43 -6.03 -3.70
CA PRO A 361 -11.05 -5.08 -2.65
C PRO A 361 -12.19 -4.11 -2.29
N THR A 362 -12.39 -3.87 -0.98
CA THR A 362 -13.38 -2.91 -0.47
C THR A 362 -12.78 -1.52 -0.45
N PHE A 363 -13.55 -0.52 -0.87
CA PHE A 363 -13.14 0.87 -0.90
C PHE A 363 -12.59 1.38 0.45
N GLY A 364 -11.38 1.93 0.43
CA GLY A 364 -10.93 2.89 1.44
C GLY A 364 -11.76 4.18 1.39
N ASN A 365 -11.72 4.99 2.46
CA ASN A 365 -12.50 6.22 2.65
C ASN A 365 -12.22 7.38 1.65
N ARG A 366 -11.62 7.13 0.49
CA ARG A 366 -11.42 8.15 -0.54
C ARG A 366 -12.68 8.21 -1.41
N PHE A 367 -13.24 9.40 -1.57
CA PHE A 367 -14.42 9.73 -2.40
C PHE A 367 -15.80 9.46 -1.76
N ALA A 368 -16.13 10.25 -0.73
CA ALA A 368 -17.51 10.40 -0.27
C ALA A 368 -18.33 11.46 -1.05
N ASN A 369 -17.72 12.25 -1.95
CA ASN A 369 -18.40 13.37 -2.62
C ASN A 369 -17.96 13.53 -4.08
N LEU A 370 -18.44 12.68 -4.98
CA LEU A 370 -18.46 13.00 -6.40
C LEU A 370 -19.92 13.15 -6.84
N ALA A 371 -20.29 14.40 -7.10
CA ALA A 371 -21.58 14.75 -7.65
C ALA A 371 -21.78 14.03 -9.00
N ILE A 372 -23.00 13.54 -9.19
CA ILE A 372 -23.51 12.89 -10.39
C ILE A 372 -23.16 13.75 -11.60
N SER A 373 -22.21 13.30 -12.42
CA SER A 373 -22.01 13.85 -13.76
C SER A 373 -23.29 13.59 -14.55
N SER A 374 -23.86 14.64 -15.13
CA SER A 374 -25.16 14.64 -15.81
C SER A 374 -25.20 13.84 -17.13
N ASN A 375 -24.14 13.11 -17.48
CA ASN A 375 -24.16 12.10 -18.56
C ASN A 375 -22.88 11.23 -18.55
N PRO A 376 -22.77 10.16 -17.74
CA PRO A 376 -21.62 9.27 -17.83
C PRO A 376 -21.75 8.45 -19.13
N LYS A 377 -20.73 8.50 -19.99
CA LYS A 377 -20.63 7.58 -21.14
C LYS A 377 -20.90 6.15 -20.65
N ARG A 378 -21.86 5.45 -21.28
CA ARG A 378 -22.24 4.08 -20.91
C ARG A 378 -21.03 3.16 -20.99
N TRP A 379 -20.87 2.28 -20.00
CA TRP A 379 -19.71 1.40 -19.92
C TRP A 379 -19.78 0.32 -21.01
N GLN A 380 -18.67 0.11 -21.73
CA GLN A 380 -18.51 -0.90 -22.78
C GLN A 380 -17.24 -1.69 -22.49
N GLY A 381 -17.37 -2.99 -22.23
CA GLY A 381 -16.21 -3.87 -22.00
C GLY A 381 -15.47 -4.26 -23.28
N GLU A 382 -14.20 -4.66 -23.14
CA GLU A 382 -13.40 -5.27 -24.21
C GLU A 382 -13.59 -6.80 -24.28
N PRO A 383 -13.42 -7.45 -25.46
CA PRO A 383 -13.45 -8.91 -25.56
C PRO A 383 -12.36 -9.53 -24.67
N GLY A 384 -12.69 -10.57 -23.90
CA GLY A 384 -11.73 -11.30 -23.05
C GLY A 384 -11.64 -10.84 -21.59
N GLN A 385 -12.39 -9.83 -21.15
CA GLN A 385 -12.37 -9.29 -19.78
C GLN A 385 -12.99 -10.17 -18.68
N ARG A 386 -13.12 -11.49 -18.86
CA ARG A 386 -13.64 -12.40 -17.81
C ARG A 386 -12.84 -12.30 -16.51
N ALA A 387 -11.53 -12.19 -16.62
CA ALA A 387 -10.60 -12.09 -15.49
C ALA A 387 -10.47 -10.66 -14.91
N ARG A 388 -10.93 -9.63 -15.63
CA ARG A 388 -10.80 -8.22 -15.25
C ARG A 388 -11.92 -7.81 -14.28
N TYR A 389 -11.56 -7.46 -13.05
CA TYR A 389 -12.48 -6.74 -12.16
C TYR A 389 -12.83 -5.37 -12.72
N LEU A 390 -14.05 -4.91 -12.47
CA LEU A 390 -14.40 -3.51 -12.66
C LEU A 390 -13.52 -2.67 -11.71
N GLN A 391 -12.69 -1.80 -12.26
CA GLN A 391 -11.74 -1.02 -11.48
C GLN A 391 -12.36 0.24 -10.90
N ASP A 392 -11.69 0.85 -9.93
CA ASP A 392 -12.17 2.08 -9.31
C ASP A 392 -12.28 3.23 -10.31
N ALA A 393 -11.43 3.27 -11.33
CA ALA A 393 -11.51 4.22 -12.44
C ALA A 393 -12.70 3.96 -13.39
N ASP A 394 -13.23 2.72 -13.41
CA ASP A 394 -14.36 2.30 -14.23
C ASP A 394 -15.71 2.44 -13.49
N MET A 395 -15.71 2.86 -12.22
CA MET A 395 -16.89 2.97 -11.36
C MET A 395 -17.21 4.44 -11.05
N PRO A 396 -18.07 5.12 -11.83
CA PRO A 396 -18.44 6.51 -11.56
C PRO A 396 -19.46 6.65 -10.43
N ILE A 397 -20.07 5.55 -9.96
CA ILE A 397 -21.08 5.54 -8.90
C ILE A 397 -20.72 4.46 -7.89
N VAL A 398 -20.36 4.91 -6.69
CA VAL A 398 -19.99 4.05 -5.56
C VAL A 398 -20.88 4.41 -4.38
N ALA A 399 -21.71 3.47 -3.93
CA ALA A 399 -22.47 3.65 -2.71
C ALA A 399 -21.57 3.37 -1.50
N ASN A 400 -21.58 4.24 -0.47
CA ASN A 400 -21.01 3.88 0.82
C ASN A 400 -22.05 3.04 1.61
N SER A 401 -21.61 2.25 2.60
CA SER A 401 -22.51 1.37 3.39
C SER A 401 -23.63 2.13 4.10
N ASN A 402 -23.43 3.43 4.36
CA ASN A 402 -24.34 4.28 5.14
C ASN A 402 -25.31 5.10 4.27
N ASN A 403 -25.20 5.07 2.94
CA ASN A 403 -25.93 5.95 2.02
C ASN A 403 -26.43 5.22 0.77
N ARG A 404 -26.81 3.94 0.87
CA ARG A 404 -27.45 3.21 -0.24
C ARG A 404 -28.91 3.62 -0.38
N SER A 405 -29.38 3.77 -1.60
CA SER A 405 -30.76 4.16 -1.95
C SER A 405 -31.24 3.38 -3.18
N ALA A 406 -32.56 3.28 -3.33
CA ALA A 406 -33.17 2.72 -4.53
C ALA A 406 -32.66 3.39 -5.81
N GLU A 407 -32.43 4.71 -5.77
CA GLU A 407 -31.97 5.45 -6.93
C GLU A 407 -30.55 5.07 -7.34
N GLN A 408 -29.63 4.89 -6.39
CA GLN A 408 -28.28 4.45 -6.73
C GLN A 408 -28.26 3.04 -7.33
N ILE A 409 -29.12 2.12 -6.85
CA ILE A 409 -29.23 0.78 -7.47
C ILE A 409 -29.65 0.92 -8.95
N ARG A 410 -30.60 1.81 -9.27
CA ARG A 410 -31.00 2.07 -10.66
C ARG A 410 -29.84 2.62 -11.48
N GLN A 411 -29.17 3.64 -10.95
CA GLN A 411 -28.08 4.32 -11.64
C GLN A 411 -26.89 3.38 -11.92
N VAL A 412 -26.54 2.49 -10.97
CA VAL A 412 -25.50 1.47 -11.19
C VAL A 412 -25.89 0.52 -12.32
N ILE A 413 -27.14 0.02 -12.32
CA ILE A 413 -27.61 -0.89 -13.37
C ILE A 413 -27.65 -0.20 -14.74
N ASP A 414 -28.11 1.05 -14.78
CA ASP A 414 -28.15 1.84 -16.01
C ASP A 414 -26.73 2.16 -16.53
N TYR A 415 -25.79 2.45 -15.63
CA TYR A 415 -24.39 2.69 -15.96
C TYR A 415 -23.72 1.47 -16.60
N LEU A 416 -23.89 0.30 -15.97
CA LEU A 416 -23.32 -0.96 -16.48
C LEU A 416 -23.98 -1.42 -17.78
N ASN A 417 -25.14 -0.86 -18.15
CA ASN A 417 -25.73 -1.01 -19.48
C ASN A 417 -25.90 -2.48 -19.93
N VAL A 418 -26.34 -3.36 -19.02
CA VAL A 418 -26.41 -4.81 -19.27
C VAL A 418 -27.30 -5.19 -20.45
N ALA A 419 -28.33 -4.40 -20.74
CA ALA A 419 -29.29 -4.67 -21.82
C ALA A 419 -28.72 -4.44 -23.23
N ASP A 420 -27.58 -3.78 -23.34
CA ASP A 420 -26.94 -3.47 -24.61
C ASP A 420 -26.05 -4.62 -25.05
N ASN A 421 -26.44 -5.33 -26.11
CA ASN A 421 -25.69 -6.47 -26.62
C ASN A 421 -24.34 -6.08 -27.24
N SER A 422 -24.08 -4.78 -27.47
CA SER A 422 -22.75 -4.30 -27.84
C SER A 422 -21.79 -4.26 -26.65
N ASN A 423 -22.30 -4.31 -25.40
CA ASN A 423 -21.48 -4.40 -24.21
C ASN A 423 -20.91 -5.81 -24.07
N LYS A 424 -19.67 -5.98 -24.54
CA LYS A 424 -19.00 -7.28 -24.65
C LYS A 424 -18.75 -7.99 -23.32
N ARG A 425 -18.82 -7.29 -22.18
CA ARG A 425 -18.67 -7.93 -20.85
C ARG A 425 -19.86 -8.79 -20.47
N TYR A 426 -21.05 -8.39 -20.89
CA TYR A 426 -22.30 -9.07 -20.54
C TYR A 426 -22.93 -9.76 -21.74
N ALA A 427 -22.51 -9.43 -22.96
CA ALA A 427 -22.98 -10.07 -24.18
C ALA A 427 -22.71 -11.58 -24.14
N ARG A 428 -23.77 -12.38 -24.13
CA ARG A 428 -23.66 -13.85 -24.10
C ARG A 428 -22.95 -14.39 -25.34
N THR A 429 -22.31 -15.53 -25.20
CA THR A 429 -21.83 -16.34 -26.33
C THR A 429 -22.86 -17.43 -26.64
N PRO A 430 -22.67 -18.24 -27.71
CA PRO A 430 -23.50 -19.42 -27.93
C PRO A 430 -23.45 -20.43 -26.77
N THR A 431 -22.33 -20.48 -26.03
CA THR A 431 -22.04 -21.49 -25.01
C THR A 431 -22.17 -20.98 -23.58
N GLU A 432 -22.06 -19.66 -23.35
CA GLU A 432 -21.90 -19.10 -22.00
C GLU A 432 -22.74 -17.83 -21.78
N THR A 433 -23.10 -17.63 -20.52
CA THR A 433 -23.76 -16.42 -20.02
C THR A 433 -22.92 -15.83 -18.88
N TYR A 434 -23.04 -14.54 -18.65
CA TYR A 434 -22.17 -13.78 -17.75
C TYR A 434 -22.92 -13.21 -16.55
N CYS A 435 -23.90 -13.97 -16.07
CA CYS A 435 -24.79 -13.57 -15.00
C CYS A 435 -24.03 -13.32 -13.67
N ASN A 436 -23.06 -14.16 -13.36
CA ASN A 436 -22.18 -14.04 -12.20
C ASN A 436 -21.24 -12.81 -12.30
N ILE A 437 -20.74 -12.46 -13.49
CA ILE A 437 -19.95 -11.24 -13.72
C ILE A 437 -20.82 -10.01 -13.45
N PHE A 438 -21.96 -9.90 -14.13
CA PHE A 438 -22.87 -8.75 -13.98
C PHE A 438 -23.29 -8.50 -12.53
N VAL A 439 -23.70 -9.57 -11.83
CA VAL A 439 -24.13 -9.45 -10.45
C VAL A 439 -22.97 -9.02 -9.55
N ARG A 440 -21.76 -9.54 -9.74
CA ARG A 440 -20.56 -9.10 -8.99
C ARG A 440 -20.24 -7.63 -9.19
N ASP A 441 -20.32 -7.13 -10.42
CA ASP A 441 -20.02 -5.73 -10.72
C ASP A 441 -21.03 -4.79 -10.06
N VAL A 442 -22.33 -5.09 -10.15
CA VAL A 442 -23.36 -4.31 -9.45
C VAL A 442 -23.11 -4.33 -7.94
N MET A 443 -22.84 -5.50 -7.38
CA MET A 443 -22.59 -5.66 -5.94
C MET A 443 -21.31 -4.95 -5.46
N ARG A 444 -20.28 -4.87 -6.32
CA ARG A 444 -19.05 -4.11 -6.04
C ARG A 444 -19.35 -2.61 -5.96
N CYS A 445 -20.07 -2.05 -6.94
CA CYS A 445 -20.50 -0.65 -6.91
C CYS A 445 -21.34 -0.31 -5.67
N LEU A 446 -22.10 -1.28 -5.17
CA LEU A 446 -22.96 -1.13 -4.00
C LEU A 446 -22.27 -1.49 -2.66
N ARG A 447 -20.98 -1.83 -2.64
CA ARG A 447 -20.26 -2.29 -1.43
C ARG A 447 -20.97 -3.44 -0.70
N ALA A 448 -21.47 -4.42 -1.44
CA ALA A 448 -22.05 -5.65 -0.91
C ALA A 448 -21.39 -6.86 -1.59
N PRO A 449 -20.06 -7.03 -1.45
CA PRO A 449 -19.27 -7.87 -2.35
C PRO A 449 -19.70 -9.34 -2.31
N LEU A 450 -19.54 -9.98 -3.47
CA LEU A 450 -19.75 -11.42 -3.66
C LEU A 450 -18.41 -12.10 -3.95
N PRO A 451 -18.29 -13.40 -3.65
CA PRO A 451 -17.06 -14.13 -3.90
C PRO A 451 -16.75 -14.21 -5.40
N HIS A 452 -15.46 -14.10 -5.75
CA HIS A 452 -14.99 -14.28 -7.12
C HIS A 452 -14.32 -15.64 -7.30
N TRP A 453 -13.31 -15.97 -6.48
CA TRP A 453 -12.52 -17.21 -6.61
C TRP A 453 -12.49 -17.99 -5.30
N VAL A 454 -12.37 -19.32 -5.39
CA VAL A 454 -11.97 -20.19 -4.26
C VAL A 454 -10.77 -20.99 -4.71
N GLY A 455 -9.61 -20.76 -4.09
CA GLY A 455 -8.34 -21.22 -4.64
C GLY A 455 -8.18 -20.72 -6.08
N THR A 456 -8.09 -21.66 -7.03
CA THR A 456 -7.93 -21.39 -8.47
C THR A 456 -9.24 -21.53 -9.27
N ARG A 457 -10.41 -21.68 -8.63
CA ARG A 457 -11.70 -21.86 -9.33
C ARG A 457 -12.61 -20.64 -9.24
N GLU A 458 -13.07 -20.15 -10.40
CA GLU A 458 -14.04 -19.05 -10.48
C GLU A 458 -15.40 -19.52 -9.98
N GLN A 459 -16.08 -18.68 -9.21
CA GLN A 459 -17.39 -18.98 -8.68
C GLN A 459 -18.48 -18.66 -9.71
N GLY A 460 -19.21 -19.69 -10.12
CA GLY A 460 -20.42 -19.58 -10.93
C GLY A 460 -21.66 -19.35 -10.06
N ALA A 461 -22.83 -19.31 -10.69
CA ALA A 461 -24.09 -19.08 -9.99
C ALA A 461 -24.44 -20.17 -8.96
N ASN A 462 -24.03 -21.43 -9.20
CA ASN A 462 -24.26 -22.52 -8.26
C ASN A 462 -23.42 -22.34 -6.98
N GLU A 463 -22.15 -22.02 -7.14
CA GLU A 463 -21.24 -21.80 -6.02
C GLU A 463 -21.61 -20.53 -5.24
N MET A 464 -22.04 -19.48 -5.94
CA MET A 464 -22.58 -18.27 -5.31
C MET A 464 -23.85 -18.55 -4.51
N HIS A 465 -24.76 -19.41 -5.00
CA HIS A 465 -25.95 -19.82 -4.24
C HIS A 465 -25.57 -20.51 -2.92
N ASP A 466 -24.61 -21.42 -2.98
CA ASP A 466 -24.11 -22.14 -1.80
C ASP A 466 -23.44 -21.19 -0.82
N TRP A 467 -22.67 -20.22 -1.32
CA TRP A 467 -22.05 -19.21 -0.49
C TRP A 467 -23.10 -18.29 0.18
N LEU A 468 -24.08 -17.78 -0.58
CA LEU A 468 -25.16 -16.92 -0.06
C LEU A 468 -26.02 -17.62 1.00
N SER A 469 -26.12 -18.95 0.93
CA SER A 469 -26.92 -19.75 1.86
C SER A 469 -26.26 -19.96 3.23
N LYS A 470 -24.98 -19.60 3.39
CA LYS A 470 -24.27 -19.74 4.68
C LYS A 470 -24.58 -18.56 5.61
N PRO A 471 -25.03 -18.79 6.85
CA PRO A 471 -25.43 -17.71 7.78
C PRO A 471 -24.35 -16.66 8.08
N ALA A 472 -23.08 -17.07 8.00
CA ALA A 472 -21.91 -16.25 8.30
C ALA A 472 -21.62 -15.16 7.25
N ASN A 473 -22.18 -15.26 6.04
CA ASN A 473 -21.71 -14.51 4.88
C ASN A 473 -22.38 -13.14 4.68
N ASN A 474 -22.87 -12.47 5.73
CA ASN A 474 -23.56 -11.17 5.64
C ASN A 474 -24.74 -11.09 4.65
N TRP A 475 -25.30 -12.22 4.21
CA TRP A 475 -26.51 -12.31 3.39
C TRP A 475 -27.59 -13.10 4.14
N LEU A 476 -28.85 -12.75 3.91
CA LEU A 476 -30.04 -13.45 4.43
C LEU A 476 -30.85 -14.01 3.28
N LYS A 477 -31.22 -15.29 3.39
CA LYS A 477 -32.28 -15.84 2.55
C LYS A 477 -33.62 -15.24 2.98
N VAL A 478 -34.39 -14.73 2.03
CA VAL A 478 -35.65 -14.02 2.24
C VAL A 478 -36.72 -14.46 1.25
N THR A 479 -37.95 -14.03 1.45
CA THR A 479 -39.04 -14.16 0.47
C THR A 479 -38.84 -13.21 -0.72
N ALA A 480 -39.57 -13.45 -1.81
CA ALA A 480 -39.56 -12.60 -2.99
C ALA A 480 -40.00 -11.15 -2.68
N ASP A 481 -41.05 -11.01 -1.87
CA ASP A 481 -41.59 -9.70 -1.50
C ASP A 481 -40.65 -8.93 -0.57
N GLU A 482 -40.00 -9.62 0.38
CA GLU A 482 -38.94 -9.02 1.21
C GLU A 482 -37.75 -8.57 0.38
N ALA A 483 -37.30 -9.38 -0.59
CA ALA A 483 -36.21 -9.00 -1.49
C ALA A 483 -36.57 -7.73 -2.29
N SER A 484 -37.80 -7.63 -2.81
CA SER A 484 -38.29 -6.43 -3.49
C SER A 484 -38.31 -5.22 -2.55
N ASN A 485 -38.84 -5.38 -1.34
CA ASN A 485 -38.94 -4.29 -0.36
C ASN A 485 -37.56 -3.78 0.06
N LYS A 486 -36.60 -4.69 0.26
CA LYS A 486 -35.21 -4.35 0.57
C LYS A 486 -34.55 -3.58 -0.56
N ALA A 487 -34.72 -4.02 -1.82
CA ALA A 487 -34.22 -3.28 -2.98
C ALA A 487 -34.83 -1.87 -3.06
N SER A 488 -36.14 -1.71 -2.78
CA SER A 488 -36.80 -0.40 -2.72
C SER A 488 -36.30 0.50 -1.59
N GLN A 489 -35.70 -0.07 -0.54
CA GLN A 489 -35.03 0.66 0.55
C GLN A 489 -33.55 0.95 0.26
N GLY A 490 -33.03 0.57 -0.91
CA GLY A 490 -31.61 0.70 -1.25
C GLY A 490 -30.73 -0.42 -0.71
N ILE A 491 -31.31 -1.46 -0.11
CA ILE A 491 -30.56 -2.62 0.38
C ILE A 491 -30.39 -3.64 -0.76
N PRO A 492 -29.15 -4.03 -1.12
CA PRO A 492 -28.91 -4.98 -2.20
C PRO A 492 -29.65 -6.30 -2.00
N ALA A 493 -30.25 -6.80 -3.08
CA ALA A 493 -30.99 -8.05 -3.09
C ALA A 493 -30.76 -8.80 -4.41
N LEU A 494 -30.77 -10.13 -4.33
CA LEU A 494 -30.43 -11.05 -5.40
C LEU A 494 -31.49 -12.13 -5.53
N VAL A 495 -31.65 -12.65 -6.74
CA VAL A 495 -32.38 -13.89 -7.02
C VAL A 495 -31.42 -14.87 -7.65
N CYS A 496 -31.46 -16.13 -7.21
CA CYS A 496 -30.54 -17.16 -7.68
C CYS A 496 -31.23 -18.52 -7.83
N TRP A 497 -30.89 -19.23 -8.88
CA TRP A 497 -31.27 -20.61 -9.13
C TRP A 497 -30.03 -21.49 -9.17
N LYS A 498 -29.96 -22.44 -8.24
CA LYS A 498 -28.95 -23.50 -8.26
C LYS A 498 -29.44 -24.65 -9.13
N ASN A 499 -28.61 -25.05 -10.09
CA ASN A 499 -28.82 -26.18 -10.98
C ASN A 499 -27.81 -27.29 -10.66
N PRO A 500 -28.17 -28.34 -9.91
CA PRO A 500 -27.23 -29.40 -9.56
C PRO A 500 -26.67 -30.17 -10.75
N SER A 501 -27.40 -30.20 -11.88
CA SER A 501 -27.05 -30.98 -13.06
C SER A 501 -26.46 -30.14 -14.20
N GLY A 502 -26.07 -28.90 -13.94
CA GLY A 502 -25.54 -28.00 -14.97
C GLY A 502 -25.26 -26.60 -14.47
N ILE A 503 -25.35 -25.61 -15.36
CA ILE A 503 -25.06 -24.22 -15.03
C ILE A 503 -26.28 -23.58 -14.34
N GLY A 504 -26.05 -22.94 -13.19
CA GLY A 504 -27.05 -22.16 -12.46
C GLY A 504 -27.29 -20.77 -13.06
N HIS A 505 -28.10 -19.95 -12.41
CA HIS A 505 -28.34 -18.56 -12.83
C HIS A 505 -28.50 -17.60 -11.65
N ILE A 506 -28.07 -16.35 -11.81
CA ILE A 506 -28.17 -15.31 -10.77
C ILE A 506 -28.48 -13.95 -11.38
N ALA A 507 -29.30 -13.14 -10.70
CA ALA A 507 -29.68 -11.82 -11.16
C ALA A 507 -29.86 -10.83 -10.00
N VAL A 508 -29.80 -9.53 -10.30
CA VAL A 508 -30.01 -8.45 -9.33
C VAL A 508 -31.49 -8.13 -9.21
N VAL A 509 -32.02 -8.10 -7.99
CA VAL A 509 -33.40 -7.62 -7.73
C VAL A 509 -33.42 -6.10 -7.79
N ARG A 510 -34.37 -5.56 -8.53
CA ARG A 510 -34.50 -4.14 -8.77
C ARG A 510 -35.46 -3.46 -7.79
N PRO A 511 -35.30 -2.14 -7.55
CA PRO A 511 -36.18 -1.37 -6.67
C PRO A 511 -37.60 -1.15 -7.22
N GLU A 512 -37.83 -1.30 -8.52
CA GLU A 512 -39.17 -1.15 -9.11
C GLU A 512 -40.11 -2.26 -8.64
N ARG A 513 -41.38 -1.90 -8.43
CA ARG A 513 -42.42 -2.85 -8.03
C ARG A 513 -42.66 -3.88 -9.14
N GLY A 514 -42.55 -5.16 -8.79
CA GLY A 514 -42.99 -6.30 -9.60
C GLY A 514 -44.43 -6.69 -9.27
N THR A 515 -44.79 -7.95 -9.57
CA THR A 515 -46.01 -8.56 -9.03
C THR A 515 -45.66 -9.41 -7.80
N PRO A 516 -46.63 -9.77 -6.94
CA PRO A 516 -46.37 -10.64 -5.80
C PRO A 516 -45.62 -11.91 -6.22
N ASN A 517 -44.57 -12.27 -5.49
CA ASN A 517 -43.67 -13.40 -5.81
C ASN A 517 -42.93 -13.33 -7.15
N ASN A 518 -42.99 -12.19 -7.86
CA ASN A 518 -42.31 -12.00 -9.14
C ASN A 518 -41.73 -10.59 -9.23
N PRO A 519 -40.67 -10.30 -8.45
CA PRO A 519 -40.04 -8.99 -8.41
C PRO A 519 -39.39 -8.64 -9.75
N ARG A 520 -39.04 -7.36 -9.91
CA ARG A 520 -38.27 -6.91 -11.08
C ARG A 520 -36.80 -7.24 -10.90
N ILE A 521 -36.12 -7.57 -11.99
CA ILE A 521 -34.69 -7.90 -12.01
C ILE A 521 -33.96 -7.25 -13.19
N ALA A 522 -32.64 -7.18 -13.06
CA ALA A 522 -31.69 -6.97 -14.15
C ALA A 522 -30.81 -8.21 -14.29
N GLN A 523 -30.50 -8.63 -15.52
CA GLN A 523 -29.68 -9.82 -15.75
C GLN A 523 -28.80 -9.78 -17.00
N ALA A 524 -27.71 -10.54 -16.94
CA ALA A 524 -26.87 -10.95 -18.07
C ALA A 524 -27.03 -12.47 -18.32
N GLY A 525 -28.24 -12.88 -18.74
CA GLY A 525 -28.63 -14.30 -18.87
C GLY A 525 -28.74 -14.78 -20.31
N SER A 526 -29.64 -15.73 -20.55
CA SER A 526 -30.03 -16.16 -21.91
C SER A 526 -30.57 -14.99 -22.76
N LYS A 527 -31.21 -14.03 -22.09
CA LYS A 527 -31.58 -12.72 -22.63
C LYS A 527 -31.13 -11.65 -21.66
N ASN A 528 -30.30 -10.74 -22.12
CA ASN A 528 -29.89 -9.59 -21.33
C ASN A 528 -31.01 -8.57 -21.26
N PHE A 529 -31.27 -8.06 -20.06
CA PHE A 529 -32.16 -6.93 -19.88
C PHE A 529 -31.88 -6.23 -18.57
N LYS A 530 -32.10 -4.92 -18.56
CA LYS A 530 -31.93 -4.10 -17.38
C LYS A 530 -33.17 -4.07 -16.51
N ASN A 531 -34.36 -4.39 -17.02
CA ASN A 531 -35.60 -4.39 -16.24
C ASN A 531 -36.59 -5.39 -16.85
N GLY A 532 -36.83 -6.48 -16.15
CA GLY A 532 -37.82 -7.51 -16.49
C GLY A 532 -38.29 -8.24 -15.24
N LEU A 533 -39.25 -9.14 -15.35
CA LEU A 533 -39.73 -9.95 -14.24
C LEU A 533 -38.78 -11.12 -13.97
N VAL A 534 -38.80 -11.69 -12.76
CA VAL A 534 -38.06 -12.94 -12.46
C VAL A 534 -38.45 -14.04 -13.44
N THR A 535 -39.73 -14.16 -13.79
CA THR A 535 -40.21 -15.13 -14.79
C THR A 535 -39.59 -14.95 -16.17
N ASP A 536 -39.22 -13.72 -16.56
CA ASP A 536 -38.58 -13.45 -17.86
C ASP A 536 -37.14 -13.99 -17.91
N GLY A 537 -36.46 -14.07 -16.75
CA GLY A 537 -35.09 -14.55 -16.65
C GLY A 537 -34.95 -16.01 -16.23
N PHE A 538 -35.82 -16.46 -15.32
CA PHE A 538 -35.74 -17.77 -14.70
C PHE A 538 -36.81 -18.75 -15.20
N GLY A 539 -37.86 -18.27 -15.89
CA GLY A 539 -38.99 -19.10 -16.31
C GLY A 539 -39.77 -19.61 -15.09
N THR A 540 -40.07 -20.92 -15.08
CA THR A 540 -40.80 -21.61 -14.01
C THR A 540 -39.89 -22.24 -12.95
N ARG A 541 -38.59 -21.94 -12.99
CA ARG A 541 -37.61 -22.55 -12.08
C ARG A 541 -37.83 -22.10 -10.64
N SER A 542 -37.58 -23.01 -9.69
CA SER A 542 -37.60 -22.70 -8.27
C SER A 542 -36.36 -21.88 -7.88
N VAL A 543 -36.57 -20.60 -7.54
CA VAL A 543 -35.50 -19.66 -7.20
C VAL A 543 -35.39 -19.45 -5.68
N SER A 544 -34.23 -18.98 -5.23
CA SER A 544 -34.00 -18.47 -3.88
C SER A 544 -33.70 -16.96 -3.94
N TYR A 545 -34.18 -16.21 -2.96
CA TYR A 545 -33.91 -14.79 -2.83
C TYR A 545 -33.01 -14.50 -1.64
N PHE A 546 -32.13 -13.51 -1.80
CA PHE A 546 -31.19 -13.11 -0.77
C PHE A 546 -31.15 -11.58 -0.64
N THR A 547 -30.92 -11.08 0.56
CA THR A 547 -30.69 -9.64 0.83
C THR A 547 -29.46 -9.45 1.70
N TYR A 548 -28.76 -8.33 1.52
CA TYR A 548 -27.55 -8.01 2.26
C TYR A 548 -27.86 -7.50 3.67
N LYS A 549 -27.09 -7.95 4.66
CA LYS A 549 -27.20 -7.56 6.08
C LYS A 549 -26.38 -6.33 6.46
N GLY A 550 -25.31 -6.03 5.69
CA GLY A 550 -24.19 -5.17 6.10
C GLY A 550 -24.27 -3.71 5.69
#